data_AF-A0A8H7RXS4-F1
#
_entry.id   AF-A0A8H7RXS4-F1
#
_cell.length_a   1.000
_cell.length_b   1.000
_cell.length_c   1.000
_cell.angle_alpha   90.00
_cell.angle_beta   90.00
_cell.angle_gamma   90.00
#
_symmetry.space_group_name_H-M   'P 1'
#
loop_
_entity.id
_entity.type
_entity.pdbx_description
1 polymer ?
#
loop_
_entity_poly.entity_id
_entity_poly.type
_entity_poly.pdbx_seq_one_letter_code
_entity_poly.pdbx_strand_id
1 'polypeptide(L)'
;MAQNWNVQDNIELGITFLYEGLIQDAYECFTMALNLEPYNVSALSFRAKTALKLNDKRRNTALEDIEAALRVDPCKGELYLIENKILLTKPGQYQEALKRLQKAQFKVLHDDPYIHQISRQLQEQKATQMNYIMDLPTEILYHIMSLLSFRSRIPCLAVSHRWRDTLKHISDLWRDLDYSESIVGRNNYSHPTYYGMTYNRYTRVVHDRHLESCIVTSLGRFMEWTDIRKLKIPLSNAMVEKLIQKRPALYEVYSLVLQLLIREIGSTWRKVEFDSNLEPLNFFHTVSLYCPRLNDLTIQRCQSQRNISNSVIQLLRPIPSVTTLHLSRCVFAPLLLMLSQLFPELHELTIEGTGFVNSLNFHTTLRNVSKLKRLILRDNFSTSGTNLISFLRNEKEKEQQQQLEWLDINNFSLKREGMLSLLETMQSGTLKRFNEEFVMDKQVDRKRLKEMINQIQPAAPQIYNSNA
;
A
#
# COMPACT_ATOMS: atom_id res chain seq x y z
N MET A 1 -53.85 -56.30 24.64
CA MET A 1 -54.24 -55.54 23.44
C MET A 1 -53.13 -54.54 23.17
N ALA A 2 -52.30 -54.79 22.15
CA ALA A 2 -51.33 -53.78 21.72
C ALA A 2 -52.11 -52.65 21.06
N GLN A 3 -52.19 -51.48 21.70
CA GLN A 3 -52.77 -50.31 21.06
C GLN A 3 -51.87 -49.98 19.85
N ASN A 4 -52.43 -49.97 18.65
CA ASN A 4 -51.75 -49.44 17.47
C ASN A 4 -51.83 -47.92 17.53
N TRP A 5 -50.83 -47.28 18.12
CA TRP A 5 -50.78 -45.83 18.20
C TRP A 5 -50.43 -45.28 16.82
N ASN A 6 -51.23 -44.33 16.33
CA ASN A 6 -50.91 -43.62 15.11
C ASN A 6 -49.99 -42.40 15.42
N VAL A 7 -49.51 -41.71 14.39
CA VAL A 7 -48.61 -40.55 14.54
C VAL A 7 -49.26 -39.43 15.35
N GLN A 8 -50.55 -39.18 15.15
CA GLN A 8 -51.30 -38.12 15.81
C GLN A 8 -51.47 -38.42 17.31
N ASP A 9 -51.78 -39.66 17.68
CA ASP A 9 -51.91 -40.09 19.08
C ASP A 9 -50.59 -39.87 19.85
N ASN A 10 -49.45 -40.17 19.22
CA ASN A 10 -48.13 -39.95 19.79
C ASN A 10 -47.81 -38.45 19.95
N ILE A 11 -48.19 -37.61 18.98
CA ILE A 11 -48.01 -36.16 19.07
C ILE A 11 -48.87 -35.58 20.19
N GLU A 12 -50.14 -35.97 20.26
CA GLU A 12 -51.09 -35.48 21.27
C GLU A 12 -50.64 -35.87 22.67
N LEU A 13 -50.22 -37.12 22.88
CA LEU A 13 -49.67 -37.54 24.18
C LEU A 13 -48.35 -36.82 24.50
N GLY A 14 -47.48 -36.62 23.52
CA GLY A 14 -46.26 -35.84 23.71
C GLY A 14 -46.56 -34.40 24.18
N ILE A 15 -47.65 -33.81 23.67
CA ILE A 15 -48.13 -32.49 24.09
C ILE A 15 -48.70 -32.53 25.52
N THR A 16 -49.47 -33.55 25.90
CA THR A 16 -49.98 -33.66 27.29
C THR A 16 -48.84 -33.82 28.29
N PHE A 17 -47.84 -34.66 28.00
CA PHE A 17 -46.65 -34.79 28.83
C PHE A 17 -45.85 -33.48 28.93
N LEU A 18 -45.83 -32.67 27.87
CA LEU A 18 -45.23 -31.33 27.95
C LEU A 18 -45.96 -30.39 28.92
N TYR A 19 -47.28 -30.47 28.98
CA TYR A 19 -48.08 -29.68 29.92
C TYR A 19 -47.93 -30.16 31.36
N GLU A 20 -47.75 -31.47 31.56
CA GLU A 20 -47.50 -32.08 32.87
C GLU A 20 -46.05 -31.90 33.36
N GLY A 21 -45.16 -31.36 32.52
CA GLY A 21 -43.75 -31.14 32.86
C GLY A 21 -42.88 -32.40 32.72
N LEU A 22 -43.42 -33.48 32.16
CA LEU A 22 -42.72 -34.73 31.85
C LEU A 22 -41.98 -34.61 30.52
N ILE A 23 -40.89 -33.82 30.52
CA ILE A 23 -40.21 -33.40 29.28
C ILE A 23 -39.54 -34.59 28.56
N GLN A 24 -39.03 -35.58 29.31
CA GLN A 24 -38.35 -36.74 28.72
C GLN A 24 -39.34 -37.68 28.04
N ASP A 25 -40.47 -37.95 28.70
CA ASP A 25 -41.55 -38.78 28.14
C ASP A 25 -42.16 -38.12 26.89
N ALA A 26 -42.33 -36.80 26.91
CA ALA A 26 -42.75 -36.05 25.74
C ALA A 26 -41.79 -36.22 24.54
N TYR A 27 -40.48 -36.14 24.78
CA TYR A 27 -39.46 -36.32 23.74
C TYR A 27 -39.50 -37.72 23.12
N GLU A 28 -39.80 -38.73 23.94
CA GLU A 28 -39.94 -40.12 23.50
C GLU A 28 -41.20 -40.30 22.63
N CYS A 29 -42.34 -39.72 23.04
CA CYS A 29 -43.55 -39.70 22.23
C CYS A 29 -43.33 -39.04 20.85
N PHE A 30 -42.64 -37.89 20.79
CA PHE A 30 -42.32 -37.27 19.49
C PHE A 30 -41.33 -38.11 18.67
N THR A 31 -40.42 -38.83 19.32
CA THR A 31 -39.53 -39.78 18.64
C THR A 31 -40.31 -40.95 18.06
N MET A 32 -41.29 -41.49 18.79
CA MET A 32 -42.17 -42.55 18.28
C MET A 32 -42.99 -42.06 17.10
N ALA A 33 -43.54 -40.84 17.15
CA ALA A 33 -44.22 -40.22 16.02
C ALA A 33 -43.32 -40.13 14.77
N LEU A 34 -42.05 -39.77 14.95
CA LEU A 34 -41.08 -39.65 13.84
C LEU A 34 -40.56 -41.01 13.33
N ASN A 35 -40.61 -42.06 14.14
CA ASN A 35 -40.32 -43.41 13.66
C ASN A 35 -41.41 -43.92 12.71
N LEU A 36 -42.65 -43.46 12.90
CA LEU A 36 -43.78 -43.76 12.02
C LEU A 36 -43.79 -42.84 10.79
N GLU A 37 -43.60 -41.52 10.98
CA GLU A 37 -43.50 -40.52 9.92
C GLU A 37 -42.27 -39.61 10.08
N PRO A 38 -41.13 -39.95 9.42
CA PRO A 38 -39.85 -39.25 9.63
C PRO A 38 -39.84 -37.76 9.27
N TYR A 39 -40.78 -37.30 8.46
CA TYR A 39 -40.84 -35.92 7.94
C TYR A 39 -42.07 -35.15 8.44
N ASN A 40 -42.73 -35.63 9.50
CA ASN A 40 -43.87 -34.93 10.09
C ASN A 40 -43.42 -33.61 10.75
N VAL A 41 -43.81 -32.47 10.15
CA VAL A 41 -43.37 -31.12 10.56
C VAL A 41 -43.74 -30.82 12.02
N SER A 42 -44.91 -31.26 12.47
CA SER A 42 -45.37 -31.04 13.85
C SER A 42 -44.53 -31.83 14.85
N ALA A 43 -44.31 -33.13 14.60
CA ALA A 43 -43.47 -33.96 15.46
C ALA A 43 -42.01 -33.47 15.50
N LEU A 44 -41.43 -33.05 14.36
CA LEU A 44 -40.09 -32.45 14.30
C LEU A 44 -40.01 -31.15 15.11
N SER A 45 -40.99 -30.25 14.95
CA SER A 45 -41.06 -28.98 15.69
C SER A 45 -41.15 -29.21 17.20
N PHE A 46 -42.05 -30.10 17.64
CA PHE A 46 -42.22 -30.41 19.05
C PHE A 46 -41.01 -31.14 19.64
N ARG A 47 -40.36 -32.05 18.89
CA ARG A 47 -39.12 -32.69 19.35
C ARG A 47 -37.97 -31.69 19.50
N ALA A 48 -37.81 -30.75 18.57
CA ALA A 48 -36.81 -29.69 18.70
C ALA A 48 -37.09 -28.77 19.90
N LYS A 49 -38.35 -28.42 20.14
CA LYS A 49 -38.79 -27.60 21.28
C LYS A 49 -38.61 -28.31 22.63
N THR A 50 -38.81 -29.62 22.69
CA THR A 50 -38.55 -30.43 23.90
C THR A 50 -37.07 -30.64 24.14
N ALA A 51 -36.28 -30.86 23.09
CA ALA A 51 -34.82 -30.98 23.17
C ALA A 51 -34.17 -29.74 23.83
N LEU A 52 -34.67 -28.54 23.49
CA LEU A 52 -34.26 -27.28 24.13
C LEU A 52 -34.46 -27.25 25.65
N LYS A 53 -35.50 -27.92 26.15
CA LYS A 53 -35.84 -27.95 27.59
C LYS A 53 -35.09 -29.05 28.36
N LEU A 54 -34.62 -30.11 27.69
CA LEU A 54 -34.00 -31.27 28.35
C LEU A 54 -32.54 -31.05 28.72
N ASN A 55 -31.67 -30.80 27.73
CA ASN A 55 -30.24 -30.63 27.98
C ASN A 55 -29.45 -30.14 26.76
N ASP A 56 -28.27 -29.61 27.01
CA ASP A 56 -27.33 -29.03 26.04
C ASP A 56 -26.91 -30.00 24.92
N LYS A 57 -26.79 -31.29 25.24
CA LYS A 57 -26.31 -32.32 24.30
C LYS A 57 -27.26 -32.59 23.14
N ARG A 58 -28.55 -32.27 23.28
CA ARG A 58 -29.59 -32.51 22.25
C ARG A 58 -29.86 -31.29 21.37
N ARG A 59 -29.05 -30.23 21.48
CA ARG A 59 -29.21 -29.02 20.65
C ARG A 59 -28.83 -29.22 19.18
N ASN A 60 -27.89 -30.11 18.89
CA ASN A 60 -27.52 -30.41 17.50
C ASN A 60 -28.62 -31.18 16.78
N THR A 61 -29.17 -32.21 17.44
CA THR A 61 -30.31 -32.98 16.93
C THR A 61 -31.55 -32.09 16.77
N ALA A 62 -31.75 -31.11 17.66
CA ALA A 62 -32.82 -30.12 17.52
C ALA A 62 -32.66 -29.23 16.27
N LEU A 63 -31.43 -28.80 15.93
CA LEU A 63 -31.19 -28.05 14.70
C LEU A 63 -31.42 -28.92 13.46
N GLU A 64 -30.99 -30.18 13.49
CA GLU A 64 -31.24 -31.14 12.40
C GLU A 64 -32.75 -31.37 12.18
N ASP A 65 -33.52 -31.48 13.26
CA ASP A 65 -34.99 -31.59 13.21
C ASP A 65 -35.64 -30.36 12.60
N ILE A 66 -35.20 -29.16 12.97
CA ILE A 66 -35.69 -27.90 12.40
C ILE A 66 -35.29 -27.76 10.93
N GLU A 67 -34.07 -28.15 10.55
CA GLU A 67 -33.65 -28.15 9.15
C GLU A 67 -34.39 -29.20 8.31
N ALA A 68 -34.77 -30.34 8.88
CA ALA A 68 -35.68 -31.29 8.25
C ALA A 68 -37.09 -30.70 8.08
N ALA A 69 -37.63 -30.06 9.11
CA ALA A 69 -38.95 -29.44 9.07
C ALA A 69 -39.02 -28.29 8.04
N LEU A 70 -38.01 -27.42 7.99
CA LEU A 70 -37.90 -26.31 7.02
C LEU A 70 -37.67 -26.76 5.57
N ARG A 71 -37.25 -28.02 5.35
CA ARG A 71 -37.20 -28.61 4.00
C ARG A 71 -38.59 -29.00 3.50
N VAL A 72 -39.48 -29.40 4.42
CA VAL A 72 -40.86 -29.78 4.11
C VAL A 72 -41.75 -28.55 4.01
N ASP A 73 -41.67 -27.64 4.99
CA ASP A 73 -42.42 -26.38 5.02
C ASP A 73 -41.47 -25.19 5.28
N PRO A 74 -40.97 -24.54 4.21
CA PRO A 74 -40.04 -23.42 4.34
C PRO A 74 -40.66 -22.11 4.86
N CYS A 75 -41.99 -22.02 4.88
CA CYS A 75 -42.76 -20.80 5.15
C CYS A 75 -43.23 -20.71 6.61
N LYS A 76 -43.15 -21.79 7.39
CA LYS A 76 -43.61 -21.84 8.78
C LYS A 76 -42.76 -20.97 9.71
N GLY A 77 -43.31 -19.86 10.18
CA GLY A 77 -42.58 -18.87 11.00
C GLY A 77 -42.11 -19.41 12.35
N GLU A 78 -42.89 -20.29 12.97
CA GLU A 78 -42.57 -20.92 14.27
C GLU A 78 -41.18 -21.61 14.24
N LEU A 79 -40.83 -22.27 13.14
CA LEU A 79 -39.58 -23.03 13.02
C LEU A 79 -38.35 -22.11 13.10
N TYR A 80 -38.40 -20.93 12.48
CA TYR A 80 -37.30 -19.95 12.54
C TYR A 80 -37.12 -19.34 13.92
N LEU A 81 -38.21 -19.16 14.69
CA LEU A 81 -38.13 -18.69 16.07
C LEU A 81 -37.52 -19.75 16.99
N ILE A 82 -37.88 -21.03 16.81
CA ILE A 82 -37.27 -22.14 17.54
C ILE A 82 -35.78 -22.26 17.18
N GLU A 83 -35.44 -22.17 15.89
CA GLU A 83 -34.05 -22.17 15.41
C GLU A 83 -33.23 -21.04 16.05
N ASN A 84 -33.75 -19.81 16.01
CA ASN A 84 -33.08 -18.65 16.61
C ASN A 84 -32.82 -18.87 18.10
N LYS A 85 -33.81 -19.39 18.84
CA LYS A 85 -33.66 -19.72 20.25
C LYS A 85 -32.56 -20.76 20.49
N ILE A 86 -32.48 -21.81 19.67
CA ILE A 86 -31.41 -22.82 19.78
C ILE A 86 -30.04 -22.18 19.55
N LEU A 87 -29.89 -21.38 18.48
CA LEU A 87 -28.63 -20.73 18.14
C LEU A 87 -28.16 -19.74 19.20
N LEU A 88 -29.07 -18.97 19.82
CA LEU A 88 -28.72 -18.04 20.90
C LEU A 88 -28.23 -18.74 22.17
N THR A 89 -28.63 -19.99 22.43
CA THR A 89 -28.09 -20.75 23.56
C THR A 89 -26.67 -21.27 23.33
N LYS A 90 -26.16 -21.21 22.10
CA LYS A 90 -24.80 -21.65 21.76
C LYS A 90 -23.84 -20.46 21.74
N PRO A 91 -22.69 -20.53 22.43
CA PRO A 91 -21.73 -19.43 22.45
C PRO A 91 -21.19 -19.17 21.04
N GLY A 92 -21.14 -17.89 20.65
CA GLY A 92 -20.58 -17.46 19.36
C GLY A 92 -21.50 -17.60 18.14
N GLN A 93 -22.71 -18.15 18.28
CA GLN A 93 -23.63 -18.35 17.14
C GLN A 93 -24.63 -17.21 16.90
N TYR A 94 -24.42 -16.07 17.54
CA TYR A 94 -25.30 -14.89 17.44
C TYR A 94 -25.48 -14.38 15.99
N GLN A 95 -24.39 -14.31 15.22
CA GLN A 95 -24.46 -13.86 13.82
C GLN A 95 -25.25 -14.82 12.93
N GLU A 96 -25.14 -16.13 13.20
CA GLU A 96 -25.90 -17.14 12.49
C GLU A 96 -27.38 -17.03 12.83
N ALA A 97 -27.72 -16.82 14.11
CA ALA A 97 -29.08 -16.59 14.59
C ALA A 97 -29.74 -15.39 13.88
N LEU A 98 -29.00 -14.28 13.74
CA LEU A 98 -29.47 -13.08 13.05
C LEU A 98 -29.69 -13.34 11.56
N LYS A 99 -28.77 -14.07 10.90
CA LYS A 99 -28.90 -14.45 9.48
C LYS A 99 -30.13 -15.35 9.24
N ARG A 100 -30.44 -16.28 10.15
CA ARG A 100 -31.63 -17.13 10.06
C ARG A 100 -32.93 -16.32 10.19
N LEU A 101 -33.00 -15.37 11.13
CA LEU A 101 -34.16 -14.45 11.23
C LEU A 101 -34.32 -13.55 10.00
N GLN A 102 -33.22 -13.05 9.42
CA GLN A 102 -33.29 -12.32 8.15
C GLN A 102 -33.86 -13.18 7.03
N LYS A 103 -33.44 -14.44 6.92
CA LYS A 103 -33.98 -15.37 5.93
C LYS A 103 -35.48 -15.62 6.16
N ALA A 104 -35.90 -15.72 7.42
CA ALA A 104 -37.30 -15.89 7.80
C ALA A 104 -38.18 -14.73 7.29
N GLN A 105 -37.70 -13.49 7.38
CA GLN A 105 -38.43 -12.30 6.92
C GLN A 105 -38.84 -12.35 5.43
N PHE A 106 -38.08 -13.05 4.59
CA PHE A 106 -38.38 -13.20 3.16
C PHE A 106 -39.15 -14.48 2.83
N LYS A 107 -39.05 -15.51 3.66
CA LYS A 107 -39.63 -16.83 3.39
C LYS A 107 -41.00 -17.04 4.05
N VAL A 108 -41.22 -16.44 5.21
CA VAL A 108 -42.45 -16.57 5.97
C VAL A 108 -43.51 -15.65 5.35
N LEU A 109 -44.72 -16.17 5.18
CA LEU A 109 -45.83 -15.40 4.61
C LEU A 109 -46.30 -14.31 5.57
N HIS A 110 -46.91 -13.25 5.03
CA HIS A 110 -47.30 -12.06 5.83
C HIS A 110 -48.48 -12.32 6.76
N ASP A 111 -49.26 -13.37 6.49
CA ASP A 111 -50.39 -13.85 7.29
C ASP A 111 -49.98 -14.87 8.37
N ASP A 112 -48.71 -15.30 8.40
CA ASP A 112 -48.21 -16.21 9.43
C ASP A 112 -48.23 -15.51 10.81
N PRO A 113 -48.81 -16.14 11.86
CA PRO A 113 -48.98 -15.52 13.17
C PRO A 113 -47.65 -15.14 13.86
N TYR A 114 -46.52 -15.69 13.42
CA TYR A 114 -45.20 -15.45 14.00
C TYR A 114 -44.39 -14.37 13.28
N ILE A 115 -44.85 -13.82 12.15
CA ILE A 115 -44.08 -12.84 11.35
C ILE A 115 -43.75 -11.56 12.14
N HIS A 116 -44.68 -11.09 12.97
CA HIS A 116 -44.48 -9.92 13.82
C HIS A 116 -43.47 -10.20 14.94
N GLN A 117 -43.47 -11.41 15.50
CA GLN A 117 -42.50 -11.83 16.52
C GLN A 117 -41.10 -11.95 15.93
N ILE A 118 -40.97 -12.53 14.73
CA ILE A 118 -39.71 -12.59 13.98
C ILE A 118 -39.16 -11.18 13.73
N SER A 119 -40.01 -10.27 13.27
CA SER A 119 -39.62 -8.88 12.97
C SER A 119 -39.15 -8.15 14.22
N ARG A 120 -39.85 -8.32 15.34
CA ARG A 120 -39.48 -7.75 16.64
C ARG A 120 -38.13 -8.29 17.13
N GLN A 121 -37.93 -9.60 17.16
CA GLN A 121 -36.67 -10.20 17.61
C GLN A 121 -35.49 -9.82 16.71
N LEU A 122 -35.71 -9.68 15.40
CA LEU A 122 -34.70 -9.20 14.47
C LEU A 122 -34.29 -7.75 14.76
N GLN A 123 -35.24 -6.88 15.10
CA GLN A 123 -34.95 -5.51 15.50
C GLN A 123 -34.19 -5.45 16.84
N GLU A 124 -34.64 -6.20 17.84
CA GLU A 124 -33.98 -6.29 19.15
C GLU A 124 -32.53 -6.80 19.01
N GLN A 125 -32.31 -7.84 18.19
CA GLN A 125 -30.97 -8.40 17.95
C GLN A 125 -30.05 -7.49 17.13
N LYS A 126 -30.61 -6.66 16.26
CA LYS A 126 -29.87 -5.61 15.55
C LYS A 126 -29.51 -4.46 16.50
N ALA A 127 -30.41 -4.09 17.41
CA ALA A 127 -30.21 -3.00 18.36
C ALA A 127 -29.16 -3.32 19.44
N THR A 128 -29.07 -4.58 19.89
CA THR A 128 -28.05 -5.02 20.85
C THR A 128 -26.64 -5.07 20.25
N GLN A 129 -26.48 -5.19 18.93
CA GLN A 129 -25.23 -4.91 18.23
C GLN A 129 -25.11 -3.41 17.88
N MET A 130 -25.14 -2.53 18.88
CA MET A 130 -24.77 -1.13 18.66
C MET A 130 -23.25 -1.06 18.39
N ASN A 131 -22.87 -1.18 17.13
CA ASN A 131 -21.48 -1.06 16.69
C ASN A 131 -21.11 0.43 16.65
N TYR A 132 -20.85 1.04 17.80
CA TYR A 132 -20.52 2.48 17.91
C TYR A 132 -19.37 2.93 16.99
N ILE A 133 -18.49 2.01 16.60
CA ILE A 133 -17.40 2.24 15.65
C ILE A 133 -17.91 2.43 14.21
N MET A 134 -19.01 1.77 13.84
CA MET A 134 -19.57 1.81 12.49
C MET A 134 -20.40 3.08 12.23
N ASP A 135 -20.87 3.71 13.31
CA ASP A 135 -21.69 4.92 13.27
C ASP A 135 -20.95 6.21 13.64
N LEU A 136 -19.61 6.17 13.72
CA LEU A 136 -18.80 7.36 13.99
C LEU A 136 -19.13 8.50 13.02
N PRO A 137 -19.24 9.75 13.52
CA PRO A 137 -19.26 10.95 12.67
C PRO A 137 -18.05 11.01 11.76
N THR A 138 -18.23 11.59 10.57
CA THR A 138 -17.18 11.68 9.54
C THR A 138 -15.95 12.43 10.05
N GLU A 139 -16.15 13.41 10.92
CA GLU A 139 -15.10 14.23 11.54
C GLU A 139 -14.22 13.39 12.47
N ILE A 140 -14.84 12.55 13.30
CA ILE A 140 -14.11 11.66 14.22
C ILE A 140 -13.36 10.61 13.40
N LEU A 141 -14.01 10.05 12.37
CA LEU A 141 -13.38 9.11 11.46
C LEU A 141 -12.18 9.75 10.75
N TYR A 142 -12.30 11.00 10.29
CA TYR A 142 -11.18 11.76 9.72
C TYR A 142 -10.01 11.91 10.70
N HIS A 143 -10.29 12.34 11.94
CA HIS A 143 -9.26 12.51 12.96
C HIS A 143 -8.54 11.20 13.30
N ILE A 144 -9.27 10.08 13.39
CA ILE A 144 -8.65 8.77 13.60
C ILE A 144 -7.74 8.43 12.42
N MET A 145 -8.21 8.63 11.19
CA MET A 145 -7.46 8.25 9.99
C MET A 145 -6.26 9.14 9.71
N SER A 146 -6.31 10.42 10.08
CA SER A 146 -5.17 11.33 9.92
C SER A 146 -4.00 10.96 10.83
N LEU A 147 -4.26 10.28 11.95
CA LEU A 147 -3.23 9.73 12.85
C LEU A 147 -2.61 8.43 12.32
N LEU A 148 -3.22 7.79 11.34
CA LEU A 148 -2.75 6.52 10.79
C LEU A 148 -1.77 6.75 9.64
N SER A 149 -0.79 5.87 9.49
CA SER A 149 0.04 5.82 8.29
C SER A 149 -0.80 5.43 7.06
N PHE A 150 -0.33 5.76 5.85
CA PHE A 150 -0.98 5.33 4.61
C PHE A 150 -1.24 3.82 4.60
N ARG A 151 -0.24 3.03 5.03
CA ARG A 151 -0.33 1.58 5.17
C ARG A 151 -1.47 1.13 6.08
N SER A 152 -1.65 1.77 7.23
CA SER A 152 -2.67 1.40 8.21
C SER A 152 -4.07 1.88 7.82
N ARG A 153 -4.18 2.93 6.98
CA ARG A 153 -5.48 3.42 6.45
C ARG A 153 -6.10 2.49 5.41
N ILE A 154 -5.30 1.82 4.58
CA ILE A 154 -5.82 0.96 3.50
C ILE A 154 -6.71 -0.19 4.03
N PRO A 155 -6.31 -0.96 5.07
CA PRO A 155 -7.18 -1.97 5.67
C PRO A 155 -8.50 -1.41 6.21
N CYS A 156 -8.54 -0.16 6.66
CA CYS A 156 -9.75 0.48 7.16
C CYS A 156 -10.84 0.62 6.08
N LEU A 157 -10.47 0.69 4.80
CA LEU A 157 -11.42 0.69 3.67
C LEU A 157 -12.14 -0.66 3.48
N ALA A 158 -11.65 -1.72 4.12
CA ALA A 158 -12.25 -3.05 4.09
C ALA A 158 -13.13 -3.34 5.30
N VAL A 159 -13.15 -2.45 6.31
CA VAL A 159 -13.95 -2.61 7.54
C VAL A 159 -15.44 -2.57 7.22
N SER A 160 -15.89 -1.62 6.39
CA SER A 160 -17.30 -1.51 5.99
C SER A 160 -17.52 -0.70 4.71
N HIS A 161 -18.71 -0.84 4.12
CA HIS A 161 -19.13 -0.02 2.97
C HIS A 161 -19.17 1.47 3.34
N ARG A 162 -19.71 1.83 4.51
CA ARG A 162 -19.78 3.23 4.98
C ARG A 162 -18.40 3.85 5.19
N TRP A 163 -17.48 3.14 5.86
CA TRP A 163 -16.10 3.61 6.04
C TRP A 163 -15.41 3.77 4.69
N ARG A 164 -15.58 2.80 3.80
CA ARG A 164 -15.04 2.90 2.45
C ARG A 164 -15.57 4.15 1.74
N ASP A 165 -16.87 4.38 1.76
CA ASP A 165 -17.48 5.47 1.00
C ASP A 165 -17.16 6.83 1.62
N THR A 166 -17.19 6.98 2.94
CA THR A 166 -16.75 8.22 3.61
C THR A 166 -15.28 8.53 3.35
N LEU A 167 -14.37 7.56 3.55
CA LEU A 167 -12.93 7.79 3.44
C LEU A 167 -12.46 8.10 2.01
N LYS A 168 -13.14 7.57 0.98
CA LYS A 168 -12.82 7.89 -0.42
C LYS A 168 -12.94 9.38 -0.73
N HIS A 169 -13.97 10.03 -0.20
CA HIS A 169 -14.28 11.43 -0.48
C HIS A 169 -13.42 12.42 0.33
N ILE A 170 -12.68 11.95 1.34
CA ILE A 170 -11.80 12.81 2.13
C ILE A 170 -10.43 12.89 1.45
N SER A 171 -10.31 13.77 0.45
CA SER A 171 -9.10 13.93 -0.37
C SER A 171 -7.83 14.26 0.45
N ASP A 172 -7.97 14.94 1.58
CA ASP A 172 -6.86 15.34 2.46
C ASP A 172 -6.09 14.16 3.04
N LEU A 173 -6.77 13.03 3.27
CA LEU A 173 -6.11 11.81 3.74
C LEU A 173 -5.24 11.17 2.65
N TRP A 174 -5.29 11.62 1.42
CA TRP A 174 -4.68 10.87 0.31
C TRP A 174 -3.70 11.70 -0.51
N ARG A 175 -3.24 12.82 0.05
CA ARG A 175 -2.24 13.70 -0.56
C ARG A 175 -0.81 13.12 -0.55
N ASP A 176 -0.51 12.29 0.44
CA ASP A 176 0.79 11.65 0.64
C ASP A 176 0.65 10.13 0.49
N LEU A 177 1.08 9.62 -0.67
CA LEU A 177 0.93 8.22 -1.05
C LEU A 177 2.29 7.54 -1.07
N ASP A 178 2.50 6.57 -0.18
CA ASP A 178 3.74 5.82 -0.08
C ASP A 178 3.51 4.32 -0.29
N TYR A 179 3.83 3.85 -1.49
CA TYR A 179 3.70 2.43 -1.83
C TYR A 179 4.94 1.61 -1.46
N SER A 180 6.02 2.22 -0.96
CA SER A 180 7.37 1.62 -0.76
C SER A 180 7.41 0.42 0.19
N GLU A 181 6.64 0.46 1.26
CA GLU A 181 6.66 -0.56 2.32
C GLU A 181 5.75 -1.77 2.06
N SER A 182 4.97 -1.78 0.97
CA SER A 182 4.01 -2.86 0.67
C SER A 182 4.69 -4.21 0.31
N ILE A 183 6.02 -4.21 0.17
CA ILE A 183 6.78 -5.31 -0.44
C ILE A 183 7.61 -6.11 0.59
N VAL A 184 7.74 -5.64 1.83
CA VAL A 184 8.51 -6.34 2.88
C VAL A 184 7.58 -7.20 3.75
N GLY A 185 7.24 -8.40 3.28
CA GLY A 185 6.41 -9.31 4.09
C GLY A 185 5.99 -10.61 3.43
N ARG A 186 6.93 -11.39 2.90
CA ARG A 186 6.67 -12.80 2.54
C ARG A 186 7.72 -13.79 3.02
N ASN A 187 8.57 -13.40 3.97
CA ASN A 187 9.40 -14.35 4.69
C ASN A 187 8.98 -14.30 6.15
N ASN A 188 7.97 -15.10 6.51
CA ASN A 188 7.93 -15.95 7.70
C ASN A 188 6.51 -16.46 7.92
N TYR A 189 6.41 -17.78 8.06
CA TYR A 189 5.21 -18.53 8.39
C TYR A 189 4.64 -18.05 9.72
N SER A 190 3.48 -17.39 9.71
CA SER A 190 2.47 -17.43 10.79
C SER A 190 1.31 -16.49 10.46
N HIS A 191 0.13 -17.08 10.27
CA HIS A 191 -1.19 -16.48 10.11
C HIS A 191 -1.41 -15.51 8.93
N PRO A 192 -2.45 -15.76 8.09
CA PRO A 192 -2.84 -14.83 7.03
C PRO A 192 -3.42 -13.57 7.69
N THR A 193 -2.54 -12.62 7.98
CA THR A 193 -2.95 -11.27 8.37
C THR A 193 -3.88 -10.73 7.30
N TYR A 194 -4.89 -9.98 7.72
CA TYR A 194 -5.96 -9.41 6.89
C TYR A 194 -5.44 -8.69 5.62
N TYR A 195 -4.20 -8.20 5.64
CA TYR A 195 -3.43 -7.74 4.47
C TYR A 195 -3.40 -8.77 3.35
N GLY A 196 -3.08 -10.03 3.66
CA GLY A 196 -3.06 -11.12 2.70
C GLY A 196 -4.43 -11.47 2.16
N MET A 197 -5.57 -11.20 2.81
CA MET A 197 -6.89 -11.60 2.30
C MET A 197 -7.57 -10.50 1.47
N THR A 198 -7.39 -9.22 1.80
CA THR A 198 -7.78 -8.13 0.90
C THR A 198 -6.81 -8.06 -0.28
N TYR A 199 -5.50 -8.15 -0.03
CA TYR A 199 -4.52 -8.28 -1.11
C TYR A 199 -4.74 -9.56 -1.92
N ASN A 200 -4.94 -10.77 -1.34
CA ASN A 200 -5.25 -12.00 -2.11
C ASN A 200 -6.66 -12.08 -2.69
N ARG A 201 -7.70 -11.40 -2.19
CA ARG A 201 -8.98 -11.33 -2.92
C ARG A 201 -8.82 -10.53 -4.21
N TYR A 202 -8.03 -9.46 -4.14
CA TYR A 202 -7.69 -8.68 -5.32
C TYR A 202 -6.60 -9.35 -6.17
N THR A 203 -5.66 -10.10 -5.60
CA THR A 203 -4.55 -10.75 -6.34
C THR A 203 -4.78 -12.21 -6.72
N ARG A 204 -5.76 -12.94 -6.17
CA ARG A 204 -6.18 -14.26 -6.72
C ARG A 204 -6.90 -14.12 -8.06
N VAL A 205 -7.52 -12.96 -8.31
CA VAL A 205 -8.00 -12.57 -9.65
C VAL A 205 -6.84 -12.16 -10.57
N VAL A 206 -5.65 -11.90 -10.01
CA VAL A 206 -4.47 -11.42 -10.72
C VAL A 206 -3.46 -12.55 -10.86
N HIS A 207 -3.78 -13.49 -11.73
CA HIS A 207 -2.75 -14.17 -12.49
C HIS A 207 -2.32 -13.25 -13.65
N ASP A 208 -1.07 -12.79 -13.59
CA ASP A 208 -0.16 -12.40 -14.68
C ASP A 208 -0.60 -11.47 -15.84
N ARG A 209 -1.81 -10.90 -15.86
CA ARG A 209 -2.23 -9.93 -16.89
C ARG A 209 -2.97 -8.69 -16.38
N HIS A 210 -3.19 -8.56 -15.07
CA HIS A 210 -4.09 -7.54 -14.51
C HIS A 210 -3.55 -6.74 -13.33
N LEU A 211 -2.23 -6.75 -13.09
CA LEU A 211 -1.60 -5.77 -12.19
C LEU A 211 -1.84 -4.33 -12.70
N GLU A 212 -1.83 -4.18 -14.04
CA GLU A 212 -2.17 -2.96 -14.79
C GLU A 212 -3.58 -2.47 -14.47
N SER A 213 -4.57 -3.36 -14.60
CA SER A 213 -5.95 -3.05 -14.25
C SER A 213 -6.09 -2.74 -12.77
N CYS A 214 -5.42 -3.42 -11.84
CA CYS A 214 -5.60 -3.14 -10.43
C CYS A 214 -5.01 -1.79 -9.99
N ILE A 215 -3.80 -1.41 -10.43
CA ILE A 215 -3.22 -0.10 -10.07
C ILE A 215 -3.98 1.04 -10.76
N VAL A 216 -4.30 0.89 -12.05
CA VAL A 216 -5.07 1.89 -12.83
C VAL A 216 -6.52 1.97 -12.39
N THR A 217 -7.17 0.87 -11.99
CA THR A 217 -8.56 0.89 -11.45
C THR A 217 -8.59 1.34 -9.98
N SER A 218 -7.50 1.14 -9.22
CA SER A 218 -7.38 1.73 -7.88
C SER A 218 -7.16 3.24 -7.98
N LEU A 219 -6.20 3.70 -8.77
CA LEU A 219 -5.89 5.13 -8.97
C LEU A 219 -6.99 5.85 -9.75
N GLY A 220 -7.64 5.17 -10.70
CA GLY A 220 -8.81 5.67 -11.44
C GLY A 220 -10.06 5.80 -10.56
N ARG A 221 -10.17 5.05 -9.45
CA ARG A 221 -11.20 5.29 -8.43
C ARG A 221 -10.88 6.48 -7.52
N PHE A 222 -9.69 7.05 -7.64
CA PHE A 222 -9.21 8.20 -6.89
C PHE A 222 -9.00 9.44 -7.76
N MET A 223 -9.63 9.49 -8.95
CA MET A 223 -9.65 10.65 -9.86
C MET A 223 -10.17 11.95 -9.20
N GLU A 224 -10.81 11.85 -8.04
CA GLU A 224 -11.31 13.00 -7.26
C GLU A 224 -10.25 13.63 -6.34
N TRP A 225 -9.06 13.05 -6.22
CA TRP A 225 -8.00 13.60 -5.36
C TRP A 225 -7.24 14.72 -6.07
N THR A 226 -7.63 15.96 -5.77
CA THR A 226 -7.24 17.15 -6.54
C THR A 226 -5.85 17.76 -6.21
N ASP A 227 -5.02 17.13 -5.37
CA ASP A 227 -3.71 17.72 -5.00
C ASP A 227 -2.72 16.69 -4.38
N ILE A 228 -2.15 15.78 -5.19
CA ILE A 228 -1.13 14.82 -4.71
C ILE A 228 0.18 15.56 -4.42
N ARG A 229 0.52 15.69 -3.14
CA ARG A 229 1.72 16.39 -2.69
C ARG A 229 2.96 15.53 -2.77
N LYS A 230 2.85 14.26 -2.36
CA LYS A 230 3.98 13.32 -2.35
C LYS A 230 3.52 11.96 -2.85
N LEU A 231 4.25 11.42 -3.83
CA LEU A 231 4.01 10.10 -4.37
C LEU A 231 5.31 9.30 -4.39
N LYS A 232 5.35 8.17 -3.69
CA LYS A 232 6.47 7.23 -3.71
C LYS A 232 6.02 5.90 -4.26
N ILE A 233 6.61 5.47 -5.37
CA ILE A 233 6.26 4.22 -6.05
C ILE A 233 7.50 3.30 -6.11
N PRO A 234 7.55 2.22 -5.31
CA PRO A 234 8.55 1.17 -5.49
C PRO A 234 8.12 0.31 -6.69
N LEU A 235 8.74 0.54 -7.84
CA LEU A 235 8.47 -0.31 -9.00
C LEU A 235 9.46 -1.49 -9.07
N SER A 236 10.47 -1.52 -8.19
CA SER A 236 11.32 -2.68 -8.01
C SER A 236 10.67 -3.72 -7.09
N ASN A 237 10.49 -4.94 -7.59
CA ASN A 237 10.28 -6.13 -6.77
C ASN A 237 11.43 -7.08 -7.12
N ALA A 238 12.08 -7.71 -6.13
CA ALA A 238 13.11 -8.72 -6.40
C ALA A 238 12.61 -9.86 -7.33
N MET A 239 11.30 -10.11 -7.32
CA MET A 239 10.62 -11.03 -8.23
C MET A 239 10.43 -10.43 -9.64
N VAL A 240 10.09 -9.14 -9.75
CA VAL A 240 9.97 -8.43 -11.05
C VAL A 240 11.34 -8.23 -11.69
N GLU A 241 12.38 -7.93 -10.92
CA GLU A 241 13.77 -7.88 -11.41
C GLU A 241 14.19 -9.25 -11.94
N LYS A 242 13.90 -10.35 -11.21
CA LYS A 242 14.14 -11.73 -11.68
C LYS A 242 13.30 -12.09 -12.92
N LEU A 243 12.08 -11.56 -13.05
CA LEU A 243 11.20 -11.80 -14.20
C LEU A 243 11.60 -10.97 -15.42
N ILE A 244 12.00 -9.71 -15.27
CA ILE A 244 12.54 -8.85 -16.33
C ILE A 244 13.87 -9.42 -16.83
N GLN A 245 14.73 -9.90 -15.93
CA GLN A 245 15.95 -10.64 -16.30
C GLN A 245 15.64 -11.88 -17.16
N LYS A 246 14.52 -12.56 -16.91
CA LYS A 246 14.07 -13.73 -17.69
C LYS A 246 13.26 -13.38 -18.95
N ARG A 247 12.60 -12.22 -18.99
CA ARG A 247 11.70 -11.77 -20.06
C ARG A 247 11.79 -10.25 -20.25
N PRO A 248 12.67 -9.78 -21.14
CA PRO A 248 12.88 -8.34 -21.39
C PRO A 248 11.64 -7.60 -21.89
N ALA A 249 10.73 -8.27 -22.61
CA ALA A 249 9.49 -7.66 -23.14
C ALA A 249 8.55 -7.10 -22.05
N LEU A 250 8.63 -7.60 -20.81
CA LEU A 250 7.85 -7.05 -19.69
C LEU A 250 8.27 -5.62 -19.35
N TYR A 251 9.52 -5.23 -19.64
CA TYR A 251 10.03 -3.88 -19.41
C TYR A 251 9.26 -2.81 -20.19
N GLU A 252 8.90 -3.07 -21.44
CA GLU A 252 8.13 -2.15 -22.29
C GLU A 252 6.70 -1.96 -21.76
N VAL A 253 6.10 -3.05 -21.27
CA VAL A 253 4.79 -3.03 -20.63
C VAL A 253 4.80 -2.17 -19.36
N TYR A 254 5.83 -2.31 -18.51
CA TYR A 254 5.99 -1.45 -17.32
C TYR A 254 6.14 0.03 -17.67
N SER A 255 6.91 0.35 -18.71
CA SER A 255 7.07 1.72 -19.21
C SER A 255 5.74 2.31 -19.66
N LEU A 256 4.94 1.55 -20.42
CA LEU A 256 3.61 1.98 -20.89
C LEU A 256 2.64 2.26 -19.75
N VAL A 257 2.58 1.39 -18.73
CA VAL A 257 1.71 1.59 -17.56
C VAL A 257 2.08 2.86 -16.82
N LEU A 258 3.37 3.09 -16.60
CA LEU A 258 3.85 4.33 -15.97
C LEU A 258 3.47 5.56 -16.80
N GLN A 259 3.59 5.49 -18.11
CA GLN A 259 3.20 6.59 -19.00
C GLN A 259 1.71 6.89 -18.92
N LEU A 260 0.86 5.85 -18.90
CA LEU A 260 -0.58 6.01 -18.72
C LEU A 260 -0.89 6.65 -17.36
N LEU A 261 -0.24 6.22 -16.29
CA LEU A 261 -0.42 6.84 -14.97
C LEU A 261 -0.02 8.32 -14.96
N ILE A 262 1.14 8.66 -15.51
CA ILE A 262 1.59 10.05 -15.62
C ILE A 262 0.60 10.89 -16.43
N ARG A 263 0.04 10.34 -17.52
CA ARG A 263 -0.95 11.04 -18.34
C ARG A 263 -2.23 11.35 -17.58
N GLU A 264 -2.75 10.39 -16.82
CA GLU A 264 -4.05 10.55 -16.15
C GLU A 264 -3.97 11.42 -14.89
N ILE A 265 -2.90 11.29 -14.08
CA ILE A 265 -2.83 11.95 -12.74
C ILE A 265 -1.60 12.84 -12.53
N GLY A 266 -0.68 12.90 -13.49
CA GLY A 266 0.59 13.65 -13.37
C GLY A 266 0.42 15.15 -13.15
N SER A 267 -0.72 15.72 -13.57
CA SER A 267 -1.00 17.16 -13.44
C SER A 267 -1.07 17.64 -11.99
N THR A 268 -1.34 16.73 -11.06
CA THR A 268 -1.49 17.01 -9.63
C THR A 268 -0.18 16.87 -8.85
N TRP A 269 0.86 16.27 -9.44
CA TRP A 269 2.06 15.85 -8.71
C TRP A 269 2.97 17.03 -8.37
N ARG A 270 3.40 17.11 -7.11
CA ARG A 270 4.40 18.09 -6.64
C ARG A 270 5.75 17.47 -6.27
N LYS A 271 5.73 16.33 -5.57
CA LYS A 271 6.93 15.57 -5.18
C LYS A 271 6.77 14.12 -5.57
N VAL A 272 7.72 13.56 -6.31
CA VAL A 272 7.64 12.17 -6.78
C VAL A 272 8.95 11.44 -6.58
N GLU A 273 8.85 10.22 -6.05
CA GLU A 273 9.96 9.30 -5.85
C GLU A 273 9.69 7.99 -6.60
N PHE A 274 10.56 7.69 -7.57
CA PHE A 274 10.56 6.46 -8.35
C PHE A 274 11.75 5.59 -7.98
N ASP A 275 11.50 4.33 -7.69
CA ASP A 275 12.52 3.34 -7.41
C ASP A 275 12.39 2.13 -8.34
N SER A 276 13.03 2.19 -9.51
CA SER A 276 13.08 1.11 -10.52
C SER A 276 14.04 1.36 -11.67
N ASN A 277 14.39 0.26 -12.38
CA ASN A 277 14.98 0.29 -13.71
C ASN A 277 13.99 0.89 -14.71
N LEU A 278 14.05 2.21 -14.92
CA LEU A 278 13.22 2.96 -15.88
C LEU A 278 13.99 3.27 -17.15
N GLU A 279 13.28 3.28 -18.29
CA GLU A 279 13.80 3.85 -19.52
C GLU A 279 13.73 5.38 -19.41
N PRO A 280 14.86 6.09 -19.39
CA PRO A 280 14.86 7.50 -19.02
C PRO A 280 14.15 8.39 -20.05
N LEU A 281 14.34 8.13 -21.35
CA LEU A 281 13.90 9.04 -22.42
C LEU A 281 12.37 9.18 -22.46
N ASN A 282 11.67 8.05 -22.55
CA ASN A 282 10.21 8.01 -22.57
C ASN A 282 9.63 8.58 -21.28
N PHE A 283 10.22 8.25 -20.14
CA PHE A 283 9.81 8.80 -18.85
C PHE A 283 9.91 10.32 -18.82
N PHE A 284 11.06 10.92 -19.13
CA PHE A 284 11.22 12.38 -19.12
C PHE A 284 10.33 13.07 -20.16
N HIS A 285 10.12 12.45 -21.33
CA HIS A 285 9.16 12.96 -22.30
C HIS A 285 7.75 13.05 -21.70
N THR A 286 7.27 11.98 -21.08
CA THR A 286 5.93 11.96 -20.49
C THR A 286 5.80 12.92 -19.30
N VAL A 287 6.80 12.99 -18.41
CA VAL A 287 6.81 13.95 -17.29
C VAL A 287 6.77 15.39 -17.82
N SER A 288 7.53 15.70 -18.87
CA SER A 288 7.55 17.05 -19.45
C SER A 288 6.22 17.51 -20.02
N LEU A 289 5.36 16.57 -20.43
CA LEU A 289 4.06 16.88 -21.02
C LEU A 289 2.95 16.97 -19.98
N TYR A 290 2.97 16.12 -18.95
CA TYR A 290 1.82 15.92 -18.07
C TYR A 290 2.05 16.33 -16.62
N CYS A 291 3.27 16.70 -16.21
CA CYS A 291 3.60 17.07 -14.82
C CYS A 291 4.02 18.54 -14.64
N PRO A 292 3.16 19.54 -14.90
CA PRO A 292 3.52 20.97 -14.85
C PRO A 292 3.79 21.52 -13.44
N ARG A 293 3.39 20.81 -12.37
CA ARG A 293 3.54 21.26 -10.96
C ARG A 293 4.63 20.52 -10.19
N LEU A 294 5.43 19.70 -10.88
CA LEU A 294 6.41 18.83 -10.26
C LEU A 294 7.64 19.65 -9.85
N ASN A 295 7.89 19.75 -8.54
CA ASN A 295 8.99 20.53 -7.97
C ASN A 295 10.14 19.67 -7.49
N ASP A 296 9.83 18.48 -6.93
CA ASP A 296 10.82 17.56 -6.38
C ASP A 296 10.73 16.21 -7.10
N LEU A 297 11.84 15.79 -7.71
CA LEU A 297 11.92 14.53 -8.43
C LEU A 297 13.06 13.67 -7.88
N THR A 298 12.71 12.50 -7.38
CA THR A 298 13.67 11.48 -6.91
C THR A 298 13.60 10.27 -7.82
N ILE A 299 14.74 9.89 -8.39
CA ILE A 299 14.88 8.72 -9.25
C ILE A 299 15.98 7.83 -8.68
N GLN A 300 15.63 6.60 -8.37
CA GLN A 300 16.53 5.57 -7.89
C GLN A 300 16.62 4.43 -8.92
N ARG A 301 17.84 3.95 -9.17
CA ARG A 301 18.12 2.80 -10.06
C ARG A 301 17.64 2.96 -11.51
N CYS A 302 17.66 4.15 -12.09
CA CYS A 302 17.35 4.32 -13.52
C CYS A 302 18.53 3.83 -14.39
N GLN A 303 18.29 2.89 -15.31
CA GLN A 303 19.33 2.30 -16.17
C GLN A 303 18.93 2.44 -17.64
N SER A 304 19.85 2.91 -18.48
CA SER A 304 19.64 2.84 -19.94
C SER A 304 20.32 1.60 -20.50
N GLN A 305 19.55 0.74 -21.16
CA GLN A 305 20.07 -0.43 -21.89
C GLN A 305 20.62 -0.08 -23.28
N ARG A 306 20.36 1.14 -23.78
CA ARG A 306 20.73 1.58 -25.13
C ARG A 306 21.57 2.86 -25.08
N ASN A 307 22.58 2.95 -25.95
CA ASN A 307 23.27 4.21 -26.23
C ASN A 307 22.33 5.09 -27.04
N ILE A 308 21.65 6.03 -26.36
CA ILE A 308 20.76 6.99 -26.99
C ILE A 308 21.60 8.09 -27.63
N SER A 309 21.33 8.44 -28.89
CA SER A 309 22.02 9.54 -29.56
C SER A 309 21.60 10.89 -28.97
N ASN A 310 22.56 11.82 -28.89
CA ASN A 310 22.32 13.18 -28.41
C ASN A 310 21.24 13.94 -29.20
N SER A 311 20.94 13.54 -30.43
CA SER A 311 19.90 14.14 -31.28
C SER A 311 18.47 13.87 -30.79
N VAL A 312 18.18 12.65 -30.33
CA VAL A 312 16.86 12.28 -29.78
C VAL A 312 16.61 12.98 -28.44
N ILE A 313 17.70 13.17 -27.72
CA ILE A 313 17.74 13.87 -26.43
C ILE A 313 17.38 15.35 -26.56
N GLN A 314 17.84 16.04 -27.61
CA GLN A 314 17.54 17.45 -27.84
C GLN A 314 16.05 17.73 -28.09
N LEU A 315 15.28 16.69 -28.45
CA LEU A 315 13.84 16.78 -28.67
C LEU A 315 13.01 16.77 -27.38
N LEU A 316 13.64 16.49 -26.23
CA LEU A 316 12.94 16.54 -24.94
C LEU A 316 12.64 18.01 -24.56
N ARG A 317 11.42 18.22 -24.09
CA ARG A 317 10.97 19.54 -23.63
C ARG A 317 11.49 19.83 -22.22
N PRO A 318 11.78 21.11 -21.91
CA PRO A 318 12.17 21.51 -20.57
C PRO A 318 11.04 21.27 -19.57
N ILE A 319 11.43 20.95 -18.33
CA ILE A 319 10.56 20.73 -17.16
C ILE A 319 10.91 21.82 -16.12
N PRO A 320 10.52 23.08 -16.36
CA PRO A 320 10.96 24.22 -15.55
C PRO A 320 10.41 24.20 -14.12
N SER A 321 9.40 23.37 -13.82
CA SER A 321 8.83 23.28 -12.48
C SER A 321 9.78 22.59 -11.49
N VAL A 322 10.68 21.72 -11.96
CA VAL A 322 11.54 20.92 -11.08
C VAL A 322 12.69 21.77 -10.55
N THR A 323 12.72 21.92 -9.23
CA THR A 323 13.73 22.70 -8.49
C THR A 323 14.70 21.80 -7.72
N THR A 324 14.26 20.59 -7.33
CA THR A 324 15.11 19.62 -6.65
C THR A 324 15.11 18.29 -7.41
N LEU A 325 16.31 17.76 -7.65
CA LEU A 325 16.53 16.50 -8.36
C LEU A 325 17.45 15.60 -7.54
N HIS A 326 16.97 14.40 -7.22
CA HIS A 326 17.75 13.38 -6.53
C HIS A 326 17.92 12.15 -7.45
N LEU A 327 19.18 11.82 -7.74
CA LEU A 327 19.57 10.68 -8.57
C LEU A 327 20.40 9.72 -7.72
N SER A 328 19.89 8.52 -7.46
CA SER A 328 20.61 7.49 -6.71
C SER A 328 20.80 6.23 -7.54
N ARG A 329 22.03 5.69 -7.58
CA ARG A 329 22.40 4.45 -8.27
C ARG A 329 21.93 4.37 -9.72
N CYS A 330 21.81 5.53 -10.37
CA CYS A 330 21.41 5.63 -11.77
C CYS A 330 22.59 5.30 -12.67
N VAL A 331 22.32 4.61 -13.79
CA VAL A 331 23.23 4.29 -14.90
C VAL A 331 22.67 4.86 -16.24
N PHE A 332 22.57 6.19 -16.39
CA PHE A 332 22.36 6.91 -17.66
C PHE A 332 23.21 8.22 -17.80
N ALA A 333 24.39 8.15 -18.44
CA ALA A 333 25.31 9.29 -18.61
C ALA A 333 24.73 10.49 -19.40
N PRO A 334 23.96 10.28 -20.48
CA PRO A 334 23.41 11.39 -21.26
C PRO A 334 22.51 12.33 -20.46
N LEU A 335 21.80 11.84 -19.43
CA LEU A 335 20.96 12.71 -18.56
C LEU A 335 21.76 13.83 -17.92
N LEU A 336 23.01 13.56 -17.51
CA LEU A 336 23.86 14.59 -16.95
C LEU A 336 24.05 15.71 -17.97
N LEU A 337 24.48 15.40 -19.20
CA LEU A 337 24.67 16.37 -20.30
C LEU A 337 23.44 17.25 -20.58
N MET A 338 22.26 16.78 -20.19
CA MET A 338 20.97 17.39 -20.48
C MET A 338 20.38 18.18 -19.31
N LEU A 339 20.99 18.13 -18.12
CA LEU A 339 20.41 18.72 -16.91
C LEU A 339 20.03 20.19 -17.10
N SER A 340 20.88 20.98 -17.73
CA SER A 340 20.60 22.40 -17.98
C SER A 340 19.47 22.63 -18.97
N GLN A 341 19.29 21.74 -19.95
CA GLN A 341 18.22 21.84 -20.94
C GLN A 341 16.88 21.37 -20.36
N LEU A 342 16.90 20.27 -19.60
CA LEU A 342 15.70 19.67 -19.01
C LEU A 342 15.23 20.39 -17.76
N PHE A 343 16.13 20.87 -16.92
CA PHE A 343 15.82 21.45 -15.60
C PHE A 343 16.46 22.83 -15.46
N PRO A 344 15.95 23.84 -16.19
CA PRO A 344 16.54 25.18 -16.19
C PRO A 344 16.45 25.90 -14.84
N GLU A 345 15.48 25.53 -13.99
CA GLU A 345 15.22 26.12 -12.67
C GLU A 345 15.76 25.24 -11.52
N LEU A 346 16.76 24.39 -11.78
CA LEU A 346 17.29 23.47 -10.77
C LEU A 346 18.13 24.21 -9.72
N HIS A 347 17.71 24.11 -8.46
CA HIS A 347 18.37 24.72 -7.30
C HIS A 347 19.15 23.69 -6.46
N GLU A 348 18.67 22.45 -6.39
CA GLU A 348 19.28 21.37 -5.62
C GLU A 348 19.47 20.11 -6.46
N LEU A 349 20.70 19.60 -6.51
CA LEU A 349 21.06 18.36 -7.21
C LEU A 349 21.74 17.40 -6.25
N THR A 350 21.16 16.21 -6.08
CA THR A 350 21.77 15.10 -5.36
C THR A 350 22.12 13.98 -6.31
N ILE A 351 23.37 13.50 -6.23
CA ILE A 351 23.90 12.37 -6.99
C ILE A 351 24.56 11.40 -6.01
N GLU A 352 23.97 10.23 -5.82
CA GLU A 352 24.42 9.22 -4.88
C GLU A 352 24.77 7.90 -5.59
N GLY A 353 25.97 7.36 -5.36
CA GLY A 353 26.35 6.03 -5.83
C GLY A 353 26.27 5.84 -7.34
N THR A 354 26.52 6.89 -8.12
CA THR A 354 26.48 6.83 -9.60
C THR A 354 27.91 6.80 -10.15
N GLY A 355 28.20 5.88 -11.08
CA GLY A 355 29.53 5.81 -11.72
C GLY A 355 29.83 6.97 -12.69
N PHE A 356 28.93 7.96 -12.84
CA PHE A 356 28.98 8.96 -13.92
C PHE A 356 29.81 10.18 -13.68
N VAL A 357 30.12 10.48 -12.43
CA VAL A 357 30.86 11.70 -12.10
C VAL A 357 32.29 11.65 -12.70
N ASN A 358 32.72 10.49 -13.23
CA ASN A 358 33.93 10.29 -14.02
C ASN A 358 33.88 10.85 -15.46
N SER A 359 32.72 11.26 -15.97
CA SER A 359 32.61 11.73 -17.36
C SER A 359 33.42 13.02 -17.56
N LEU A 360 34.18 13.09 -18.66
CA LEU A 360 35.02 14.25 -19.04
C LEU A 360 34.24 15.59 -19.04
N ASN A 361 32.91 15.52 -19.18
CA ASN A 361 32.01 16.65 -19.38
C ASN A 361 31.15 16.98 -18.16
N PHE A 362 31.40 16.38 -16.99
CA PHE A 362 30.61 16.66 -15.79
C PHE A 362 30.69 18.15 -15.40
N HIS A 363 31.89 18.73 -15.46
CA HIS A 363 32.14 20.12 -15.12
C HIS A 363 31.49 21.11 -16.11
N THR A 364 31.53 20.81 -17.43
CA THR A 364 30.88 21.66 -18.45
C THR A 364 29.37 21.63 -18.34
N THR A 365 28.82 20.51 -17.87
CA THR A 365 27.37 20.39 -17.72
C THR A 365 26.86 21.14 -16.50
N LEU A 366 27.48 20.96 -15.33
CA LEU A 366 27.09 21.71 -14.13
C LEU A 366 27.22 23.22 -14.34
N ARG A 367 28.21 23.66 -15.13
CA ARG A 367 28.38 25.07 -15.53
C ARG A 367 27.14 25.67 -16.19
N ASN A 368 26.37 24.86 -16.92
CA ASN A 368 25.18 25.33 -17.63
C ASN A 368 23.93 25.37 -16.74
N VAL A 369 23.99 24.86 -15.50
CA VAL A 369 22.91 24.93 -14.51
C VAL A 369 23.11 26.18 -13.65
N SER A 370 22.64 27.32 -14.16
CA SER A 370 22.97 28.65 -13.61
C SER A 370 22.36 28.99 -12.25
N LYS A 371 21.35 28.25 -11.79
CA LYS A 371 20.59 28.50 -10.55
C LYS A 371 20.91 27.51 -9.41
N LEU A 372 21.92 26.66 -9.61
CA LEU A 372 22.26 25.62 -8.64
C LEU A 372 22.85 26.23 -7.36
N LYS A 373 22.22 25.96 -6.22
CA LYS A 373 22.65 26.42 -4.89
C LYS A 373 23.19 25.31 -4.02
N ARG A 374 22.65 24.09 -4.17
CA ARG A 374 22.98 22.94 -3.32
C ARG A 374 23.39 21.75 -4.19
N LEU A 375 24.59 21.23 -3.97
CA LEU A 375 25.12 20.07 -4.67
C LEU A 375 25.52 18.99 -3.66
N ILE A 376 24.95 17.79 -3.81
CA ILE A 376 25.20 16.66 -2.92
C ILE A 376 25.76 15.51 -3.77
N LEU A 377 27.01 15.12 -3.51
CA LEU A 377 27.75 14.07 -4.21
C LEU A 377 28.18 13.00 -3.20
N ARG A 378 27.33 12.00 -2.96
CA ARG A 378 27.59 10.93 -1.97
C ARG A 378 28.00 9.62 -2.63
N ASP A 379 28.87 8.86 -1.97
CA ASP A 379 29.24 7.49 -2.35
C ASP A 379 29.73 7.32 -3.81
N ASN A 380 30.39 8.35 -4.36
CA ASN A 380 30.98 8.30 -5.70
C ASN A 380 32.49 8.01 -5.59
N PHE A 381 32.86 6.73 -5.71
CA PHE A 381 34.21 6.23 -5.38
C PHE A 381 35.24 6.31 -6.52
N SER A 382 34.81 6.52 -7.78
CA SER A 382 35.67 6.36 -8.96
C SER A 382 36.28 7.64 -9.53
N THR A 383 35.94 8.81 -8.99
CA THR A 383 36.14 10.12 -9.64
C THR A 383 37.53 10.69 -9.43
N SER A 384 38.14 11.24 -10.49
CA SER A 384 39.22 12.20 -10.29
C SER A 384 38.60 13.52 -9.84
N GLY A 385 38.91 13.98 -8.62
CA GLY A 385 38.42 15.27 -8.08
C GLY A 385 38.69 16.50 -8.96
N THR A 386 39.50 16.35 -10.01
CA THR A 386 39.84 17.37 -11.02
C THR A 386 38.63 18.02 -11.67
N ASN A 387 37.55 17.26 -11.95
CA ASN A 387 36.35 17.80 -12.61
C ASN A 387 35.51 18.68 -11.66
N LEU A 388 35.43 18.30 -10.38
CA LEU A 388 34.76 19.11 -9.37
C LEU A 388 35.54 20.41 -9.12
N ILE A 389 36.87 20.31 -9.04
CA ILE A 389 37.75 21.46 -8.83
C ILE A 389 37.71 22.42 -10.02
N SER A 390 37.71 21.92 -11.27
CA SER A 390 37.62 22.79 -12.45
C SER A 390 36.30 23.53 -12.52
N PHE A 391 35.19 22.90 -12.14
CA PHE A 391 33.90 23.55 -11.99
C PHE A 391 33.94 24.69 -10.95
N LEU A 392 34.45 24.42 -9.74
CA LEU A 392 34.55 25.44 -8.67
C LEU A 392 35.54 26.58 -8.99
N ARG A 393 36.63 26.31 -9.72
CA ARG A 393 37.58 27.34 -10.17
C ARG A 393 36.92 28.30 -11.16
N ASN A 394 36.16 27.76 -12.11
CA ASN A 394 35.53 28.55 -13.16
C ASN A 394 34.35 29.40 -12.64
N GLU A 395 33.73 29.04 -11.51
CA GLU A 395 32.77 29.93 -10.83
C GLU A 395 33.42 31.23 -10.34
N LYS A 396 34.71 31.20 -9.97
CA LYS A 396 35.42 32.42 -9.54
C LYS A 396 35.64 33.43 -10.67
N GLU A 397 35.78 32.97 -11.91
CA GLU A 397 36.12 33.83 -13.06
C GLU A 397 34.91 34.58 -13.63
N LYS A 398 33.68 34.18 -13.27
CA LYS A 398 32.45 34.87 -13.66
C LYS A 398 31.85 35.58 -12.45
N GLU A 399 32.14 36.87 -12.30
CA GLU A 399 31.64 37.78 -11.24
C GLU A 399 30.10 37.87 -11.10
N GLN A 400 29.30 37.11 -11.86
CA GLN A 400 27.84 37.21 -11.93
C GLN A 400 27.08 35.88 -11.80
N GLN A 401 27.73 34.74 -11.53
CA GLN A 401 27.01 33.48 -11.23
C GLN A 401 26.92 33.28 -9.71
N GLN A 402 25.72 32.89 -9.23
CA GLN A 402 25.44 32.62 -7.82
C GLN A 402 26.40 31.56 -7.28
N GLN A 403 27.06 31.85 -6.15
CA GLN A 403 27.95 30.92 -5.47
C GLN A 403 27.15 29.75 -4.88
N LEU A 404 27.68 28.54 -5.00
CA LEU A 404 27.17 27.36 -4.29
C LEU A 404 27.11 27.60 -2.78
N GLU A 405 25.89 27.55 -2.22
CA GLU A 405 25.62 27.73 -0.79
C GLU A 405 25.93 26.45 0.01
N TRP A 406 25.79 25.28 -0.62
CA TRP A 406 25.96 23.98 0.03
C TRP A 406 26.62 22.95 -0.88
N LEU A 407 27.71 22.34 -0.41
CA LEU A 407 28.38 21.23 -1.08
C LEU A 407 28.57 20.05 -0.11
N ASP A 408 27.97 18.90 -0.40
CA ASP A 408 28.18 17.66 0.36
C ASP A 408 28.99 16.68 -0.49
N ILE A 409 30.18 16.32 -0.01
CA ILE A 409 31.11 15.40 -0.68
C ILE A 409 31.48 14.23 0.25
N ASN A 410 30.56 13.82 1.11
CA ASN A 410 30.75 12.64 1.95
C ASN A 410 30.97 11.38 1.11
N ASN A 411 31.96 10.57 1.52
CA ASN A 411 32.42 9.38 0.81
C ASN A 411 32.81 9.60 -0.67
N PHE A 412 33.07 10.85 -1.07
CA PHE A 412 33.63 11.16 -2.39
C PHE A 412 35.13 10.88 -2.40
N SER A 413 35.61 10.21 -3.45
CA SER A 413 37.04 9.89 -3.61
C SER A 413 37.82 11.12 -4.06
N LEU A 414 38.31 11.92 -3.10
CA LEU A 414 39.16 13.07 -3.37
C LEU A 414 40.55 12.84 -2.75
N LYS A 415 41.60 12.92 -3.57
CA LYS A 415 43.01 12.90 -3.10
C LYS A 415 43.30 14.15 -2.26
N ARG A 416 44.33 14.08 -1.41
CA ARG A 416 44.79 15.20 -0.55
C ARG A 416 44.98 16.51 -1.32
N GLU A 417 45.68 16.48 -2.45
CA GLU A 417 45.90 17.66 -3.31
C GLU A 417 44.58 18.25 -3.82
N GLY A 418 43.62 17.41 -4.15
CA GLY A 418 42.29 17.85 -4.56
C GLY A 418 41.52 18.53 -3.42
N MET A 419 41.65 18.03 -2.19
CA MET A 419 41.01 18.62 -1.01
C MET A 419 41.61 19.98 -0.66
N LEU A 420 42.94 20.12 -0.79
CA LEU A 420 43.63 21.40 -0.60
C LEU A 420 43.21 22.41 -1.69
N SER A 421 43.14 21.99 -2.95
CA SER A 421 42.63 22.86 -4.00
C SER A 421 41.17 23.24 -3.79
N LEU A 422 40.34 22.38 -3.20
CA LEU A 422 38.94 22.68 -2.89
C LEU A 422 38.81 23.73 -1.78
N LEU A 423 39.66 23.64 -0.74
CA LEU A 423 39.78 24.66 0.30
C LEU A 423 40.16 26.04 -0.27
N GLU A 424 41.05 26.06 -1.26
CA GLU A 424 41.48 27.30 -1.93
C GLU A 424 40.37 27.87 -2.83
N THR A 425 39.56 27.02 -3.44
CA THR A 425 38.51 27.45 -4.39
C THR A 425 37.21 27.85 -3.70
N MET A 426 36.74 27.12 -2.70
CA MET A 426 35.46 27.43 -2.04
C MET A 426 35.66 28.47 -0.93
N GLN A 427 35.36 29.73 -1.22
CA GLN A 427 35.56 30.86 -0.29
C GLN A 427 34.42 31.07 0.70
N SER A 428 33.22 30.64 0.35
CA SER A 428 31.98 30.84 1.09
C SER A 428 31.08 29.60 1.02
N GLY A 429 30.03 29.55 1.85
CA GLY A 429 29.07 28.45 1.86
C GLY A 429 29.44 27.30 2.82
N THR A 430 28.63 26.26 2.83
CA THR A 430 28.79 25.11 3.74
C THR A 430 29.31 23.89 3.00
N LEU A 431 30.41 23.32 3.47
CA LEU A 431 31.01 22.09 2.97
C LEU A 431 30.77 20.96 3.96
N LYS A 432 30.18 19.84 3.51
CA LYS A 432 30.01 18.64 4.31
C LYS A 432 31.01 17.56 3.89
N ARG A 433 31.86 17.11 4.81
CA ARG A 433 32.87 16.06 4.60
C ARG A 433 33.16 15.34 5.92
N PHE A 434 33.52 14.06 5.86
CA PHE A 434 33.78 13.23 7.05
C PHE A 434 32.60 13.16 8.02
N ASN A 435 31.37 13.29 7.51
CA ASN A 435 30.14 13.44 8.28
C ASN A 435 30.09 14.69 9.17
N GLU A 436 30.99 15.65 8.96
CA GLU A 436 31.04 16.95 9.62
C GLU A 436 30.71 18.08 8.65
N GLU A 437 30.23 19.20 9.19
CA GLU A 437 29.89 20.42 8.44
C GLU A 437 30.90 21.52 8.72
N PHE A 438 31.42 22.13 7.66
CA PHE A 438 32.43 23.19 7.72
C PHE A 438 31.87 24.43 7.02
N VAL A 439 31.72 25.53 7.76
CA VAL A 439 31.31 26.81 7.18
C VAL A 439 32.55 27.49 6.62
N MET A 440 32.67 27.57 5.30
CA MET A 440 33.88 28.03 4.62
C MET A 440 34.20 29.50 4.89
N ASP A 441 33.21 30.31 5.27
CA ASP A 441 33.39 31.69 5.71
C ASP A 441 34.15 31.82 7.04
N LYS A 442 34.13 30.76 7.87
CA LYS A 442 34.77 30.75 9.19
C LYS A 442 36.21 30.24 9.08
N GLN A 443 37.17 31.06 9.45
CA GLN A 443 38.59 30.65 9.49
C GLN A 443 38.85 29.45 10.41
N VAL A 444 38.06 29.29 11.48
CA VAL A 444 38.17 28.16 12.42
C VAL A 444 37.87 26.83 11.72
N ASP A 445 36.75 26.78 10.98
CA ASP A 445 36.33 25.57 10.26
C ASP A 445 37.31 25.24 9.13
N ARG A 446 37.85 26.26 8.45
CA ARG A 446 38.91 26.08 7.45
C ARG A 446 40.21 25.51 8.03
N LYS A 447 40.63 25.97 9.21
CA LYS A 447 41.81 25.42 9.90
C LYS A 447 41.58 23.97 10.32
N ARG A 448 40.43 23.68 10.94
CA ARG A 448 40.03 22.32 11.34
C ARG A 448 40.00 21.37 10.14
N LEU A 449 39.39 21.77 9.04
CA LEU A 449 39.36 20.97 7.82
C LEU A 449 40.76 20.74 7.24
N LYS A 450 41.63 21.77 7.24
CA LYS A 450 43.03 21.64 6.79
C LYS A 450 43.83 20.67 7.65
N GLU A 451 43.63 20.67 8.98
CA GLU A 451 44.23 19.70 9.90
C GLU A 451 43.77 18.27 9.59
N MET A 452 42.47 18.07 9.39
CA MET A 452 41.92 16.76 9.01
C MET A 452 42.46 16.27 7.66
N ILE A 453 42.62 17.17 6.68
CA ILE A 453 43.22 16.84 5.37
C ILE A 453 44.69 16.42 5.52
N ASN A 454 45.44 17.04 6.43
CA ASN A 454 46.84 16.71 6.67
C ASN A 454 47.03 15.35 7.35
N GLN A 455 46.01 14.84 8.04
CA GLN A 455 46.01 13.50 8.64
C GLN A 455 45.74 12.38 7.61
N ILE A 456 45.28 12.73 6.40
CA ILE A 456 45.13 11.77 5.30
C ILE A 456 46.53 11.38 4.82
N GLN A 457 46.94 10.14 5.09
CA GLN A 457 48.23 9.61 4.62
C GLN A 457 48.35 9.80 3.10
N PRO A 458 49.49 10.30 2.58
CA PRO A 458 49.74 10.27 1.16
C PRO A 458 49.68 8.81 0.70
N ALA A 459 48.89 8.53 -0.34
CA ALA A 459 48.87 7.20 -0.92
C ALA A 459 50.31 6.79 -1.25
N ALA A 460 50.79 5.70 -0.65
CA ALA A 460 52.10 5.15 -0.96
C ALA A 460 52.19 4.99 -2.49
N PRO A 461 53.31 5.38 -3.13
CA PRO A 461 53.47 5.15 -4.55
C PRO A 461 53.28 3.65 -4.81
N GLN A 462 52.28 3.29 -5.60
CA GLN A 462 52.18 1.95 -6.14
C GLN A 462 53.42 1.75 -7.01
N ILE A 463 54.44 1.09 -6.45
CA ILE A 463 55.55 0.56 -7.21
C ILE A 463 54.90 -0.46 -8.15
N TYR A 464 54.77 -0.07 -9.43
CA TYR A 464 54.53 -1.02 -10.50
C TYR A 464 55.72 -1.97 -10.50
N ASN A 465 55.55 -3.16 -9.94
CA ASN A 465 56.39 -4.29 -10.31
C ASN A 465 56.02 -4.65 -11.75
N SER A 466 56.66 -3.96 -12.69
CA SER A 466 57.03 -4.59 -13.96
C SER A 466 58.00 -5.71 -13.62
N ASN A 467 57.51 -6.95 -13.57
CA ASN A 467 58.23 -8.20 -13.88
C ASN A 467 57.44 -9.41 -13.35
N ALA A 468 56.77 -10.11 -14.27
CA ALA A 468 56.63 -11.57 -14.43
C ALA A 468 55.29 -11.91 -15.09
#